data_AF-A0A238WJ98-F1
#
_entry.id   AF-A0A238WJ98-F1
#
_cell.length_a   1.000
_cell.length_b   1.000
_cell.length_c   1.000
_cell.angle_alpha   90.00
_cell.angle_beta   90.00
_cell.angle_gamma   90.00
#
_symmetry.space_group_name_H-M   'P 1'
#
loop_
_entity.id
_entity.type
_entity.pdbx_description
1 polymer ?
#
loop_
_entity_poly.entity_id
_entity_poly.type
_entity_poly.pdbx_seq_one_letter_code
_entity_poly.pdbx_strand_id
1 'polypeptide(L)'
;MTVENSALLFQGILFLSLAYYYLKKPPKKINHLYGYRTRRSMANQEIWDFANRQSAKDFWRVAIATVAIGVILLLFDISFKVFIQVGVLLIGLGISVWHTEKEIDKFFDKNGNKKG
;
A
#
# COMPACT_ATOMS: atom_id res chain seq x y z
N MET A 1 1.18 25.61 -14.96
CA MET A 1 0.84 24.27 -14.40
C MET A 1 -0.67 24.22 -14.25
N THR A 2 -1.37 23.27 -14.88
CA THR A 2 -2.83 23.15 -14.76
C THR A 2 -3.20 22.60 -13.37
N VAL A 3 -4.44 22.78 -12.95
CA VAL A 3 -4.96 22.24 -11.67
C VAL A 3 -4.73 20.73 -11.58
N GLU A 4 -4.93 20.01 -12.69
CA GLU A 4 -4.69 18.57 -12.78
C GLU A 4 -3.22 18.22 -12.55
N ASN A 5 -2.28 18.97 -13.13
CA ASN A 5 -0.85 18.74 -12.94
C ASN A 5 -0.44 18.97 -11.47
N SER A 6 -1.00 19.99 -10.83
CA SER A 6 -0.80 20.23 -9.39
C SER A 6 -1.38 19.09 -8.55
N ALA A 7 -2.54 18.55 -8.93
CA ALA A 7 -3.17 17.42 -8.26
C ALA A 7 -2.31 16.14 -8.36
N LEU A 8 -1.75 15.83 -9.54
CA LEU A 8 -0.90 14.67 -9.74
C LEU A 8 0.35 14.69 -8.83
N LEU A 9 0.99 15.86 -8.72
CA LEU A 9 2.17 16.06 -7.88
C LEU A 9 1.82 15.97 -6.40
N PHE A 10 0.75 16.64 -5.97
CA PHE A 10 0.29 16.61 -4.59
C PHE A 10 -0.05 15.19 -4.14
N GLN A 11 -0.83 14.47 -4.94
CA GLN A 11 -1.20 13.07 -4.67
C GLN A 11 0.05 12.19 -4.59
N GLY A 12 0.97 12.31 -5.54
CA GLY A 12 2.21 11.54 -5.55
C GLY A 12 3.04 11.76 -4.28
N ILE A 13 3.28 13.02 -3.91
CA ILE A 13 4.06 13.37 -2.70
C ILE A 13 3.35 12.86 -1.44
N LEU A 14 2.03 13.03 -1.35
CA LEU A 14 1.24 12.58 -0.19
C LEU A 14 1.36 11.06 0.00
N PHE A 15 1.09 10.26 -1.02
CA PHE A 15 1.11 8.79 -0.90
C PHE A 15 2.52 8.25 -0.71
N LEU A 16 3.53 8.85 -1.35
CA LEU A 16 4.92 8.47 -1.12
C LEU A 16 5.34 8.74 0.33
N SER A 17 4.95 9.89 0.89
CA SER A 17 5.23 10.25 2.28
C SER A 17 4.52 9.33 3.27
N LEU A 18 3.25 9.02 3.04
CA LEU A 18 2.48 8.08 3.86
C LEU A 18 3.06 6.67 3.80
N ALA A 19 3.43 6.19 2.61
CA ALA A 19 4.03 4.88 2.44
C ALA A 19 5.41 4.80 3.12
N TYR A 20 6.22 5.84 2.99
CA TYR A 20 7.50 5.92 3.70
C TYR A 20 7.33 5.89 5.22
N TYR A 21 6.38 6.67 5.74
CA TYR A 21 6.06 6.69 7.17
C TYR A 21 5.62 5.31 7.65
N TYR A 22 4.71 4.65 6.92
CA TYR A 22 4.21 3.32 7.28
C TYR A 22 5.32 2.26 7.22
N LEU A 23 6.24 2.35 6.24
CA LEU A 23 7.42 1.48 6.14
C LEU A 23 8.38 1.65 7.31
N LYS A 24 8.57 2.88 7.79
CA LYS A 24 9.47 3.18 8.92
C LYS A 24 8.84 2.91 10.28
N LYS A 25 7.52 3.14 10.41
CA LYS A 25 6.77 3.03 11.66
C LYS A 25 5.49 2.20 11.46
N PRO A 26 5.62 0.91 11.12
CA PRO A 26 4.47 0.01 11.14
C PRO A 26 3.93 -0.11 12.57
N PRO A 27 2.62 -0.40 12.74
CA PRO A 27 2.03 -0.56 14.06
C PRO A 27 2.64 -1.75 14.79
N LYS A 28 3.07 -1.53 16.02
CA LYS A 28 3.80 -2.50 16.84
C LYS A 28 2.91 -3.42 17.68
N LYS A 29 1.61 -3.14 17.74
CA LYS A 29 0.62 -3.87 18.53
C LYS A 29 -0.67 -3.95 17.72
N ILE A 30 -1.39 -5.05 17.90
CA ILE A 30 -2.73 -5.21 17.31
C ILE A 30 -3.60 -4.02 17.70
N ASN A 31 -4.18 -3.38 16.69
CA ASN A 31 -4.98 -2.17 16.86
C ASN A 31 -6.16 -2.18 15.88
N HIS A 32 -7.35 -1.86 16.37
CA HIS A 32 -8.57 -1.89 15.55
C HIS A 32 -8.74 -0.66 14.63
N LEU A 33 -7.94 0.39 14.79
CA LEU A 33 -8.01 1.64 14.02
C LEU A 33 -6.85 1.80 13.02
N TYR A 34 -5.67 1.24 13.30
CA TYR A 34 -4.46 1.46 12.49
C TYR A 34 -3.72 0.16 12.18
N GLY A 35 -3.31 0.01 10.93
CA GLY A 35 -2.56 -1.15 10.43
C GLY A 35 -3.33 -1.99 9.41
N TYR A 36 -2.67 -3.08 9.00
CA TYR A 36 -3.24 -4.13 8.18
C TYR A 36 -4.11 -5.05 9.04
N ARG A 37 -5.43 -4.88 8.97
CA ARG A 37 -6.42 -5.38 9.96
C ARG A 37 -7.34 -6.47 9.39
N THR A 38 -6.81 -7.42 8.63
CA THR A 38 -7.61 -8.59 8.26
C THR A 38 -7.78 -9.52 9.47
N ARG A 39 -8.82 -10.36 9.44
CA ARG A 39 -9.08 -11.32 10.53
C ARG A 39 -7.84 -12.18 10.83
N ARG A 40 -7.09 -12.54 9.79
CA ARG A 40 -5.88 -13.36 9.91
C ARG A 40 -4.71 -12.57 10.49
N SER A 41 -4.47 -11.35 10.01
CA SER A 41 -3.37 -10.53 10.53
C SER A 41 -3.54 -10.19 12.01
N MET A 42 -4.77 -10.08 12.50
CA MET A 42 -5.08 -9.78 13.90
C MET A 42 -5.13 -11.02 14.81
N ALA A 43 -4.90 -12.22 14.30
CA ALA A 43 -5.05 -13.45 15.09
C ALA A 43 -4.00 -13.57 16.20
N ASN A 44 -2.77 -13.13 15.96
CA ASN A 44 -1.72 -13.03 16.96
C ASN A 44 -0.68 -11.96 16.58
N GLN A 45 0.20 -11.62 17.52
CA GLN A 45 1.18 -10.54 17.33
C GLN A 45 2.21 -10.85 16.25
N GLU A 46 2.54 -12.12 16.03
CA GLU A 46 3.55 -12.52 15.05
C GLU A 46 3.05 -12.35 13.61
N ILE A 47 1.81 -12.75 13.33
CA ILE A 47 1.16 -12.53 12.03
C ILE A 47 0.92 -11.03 11.83
N TRP A 48 0.50 -10.31 12.89
CA TRP A 48 0.32 -8.86 12.84
C TRP A 48 1.59 -8.16 12.38
N ASP A 49 2.71 -8.48 13.04
CA ASP A 49 4.02 -7.90 12.74
C ASP A 49 4.47 -8.25 11.32
N PHE A 50 4.26 -9.49 10.88
CA PHE A 50 4.57 -9.93 9.52
C PHE A 50 3.73 -9.19 8.47
N ALA A 51 2.41 -9.17 8.64
CA ALA A 51 1.46 -8.59 7.69
C ALA A 51 1.66 -7.07 7.55
N ASN A 52 1.89 -6.37 8.66
CA ASN A 52 2.16 -4.92 8.63
C ASN A 52 3.50 -4.60 7.97
N ARG A 53 4.55 -5.41 8.19
CA ARG A 53 5.82 -5.26 7.45
C ARG A 53 5.66 -5.53 5.97
N GLN A 54 4.92 -6.58 5.59
CA GLN A 54 4.72 -6.96 4.20
C GLN A 54 3.87 -5.91 3.46
N SER A 55 2.71 -5.55 4.01
CA SER A 55 1.85 -4.50 3.45
C SER A 55 2.55 -3.16 3.34
N ALA A 56 3.45 -2.80 4.27
CA ALA A 56 4.21 -1.56 4.16
C ALA A 56 5.21 -1.56 3.00
N LYS A 57 5.86 -2.70 2.72
CA LYS A 57 6.72 -2.86 1.53
C LYS A 57 5.91 -2.75 0.24
N ASP A 58 4.74 -3.36 0.21
CA ASP A 58 3.89 -3.34 -0.98
C ASP A 58 3.28 -1.96 -1.21
N PHE A 59 2.83 -1.27 -0.15
CA PHE A 59 2.36 0.11 -0.25
C PHE A 59 3.46 1.06 -0.74
N TRP A 60 4.71 0.87 -0.29
CA TRP A 60 5.87 1.63 -0.82
C TRP A 60 6.07 1.43 -2.32
N ARG A 61 5.99 0.20 -2.81
CA ARG A 61 6.08 -0.12 -4.26
C ARG A 61 4.93 0.53 -5.04
N VAL A 62 3.71 0.43 -4.53
CA VAL A 62 2.52 1.04 -5.14
C VAL A 62 2.65 2.56 -5.19
N ALA A 63 3.14 3.20 -4.13
CA ALA A 63 3.34 4.64 -4.09
C ALA A 63 4.38 5.09 -5.13
N ILE A 64 5.52 4.40 -5.24
CA ILE A 64 6.53 4.67 -6.28
C ILE A 64 5.94 4.53 -7.69
N ALA A 65 5.21 3.44 -7.95
CA ALA A 65 4.56 3.23 -9.25
C ALA A 65 3.54 4.34 -9.57
N THR A 66 2.75 4.76 -8.58
CA THR A 66 1.76 5.84 -8.71
C THR A 66 2.42 7.19 -9.02
N VAL A 67 3.57 7.48 -8.38
CA VAL A 67 4.38 8.67 -8.68
C VAL A 67 4.97 8.60 -10.09
N ALA A 68 5.54 7.46 -10.48
CA ALA A 68 6.12 7.27 -11.81
C ALA A 68 5.08 7.49 -12.91
N ILE A 69 3.89 6.90 -12.77
CA ILE A 69 2.77 7.14 -13.69
C ILE A 69 2.35 8.61 -13.68
N GLY A 70 2.25 9.24 -12.50
CA GLY A 70 1.94 10.67 -12.38
C GLY A 70 2.92 11.54 -13.16
N VAL A 71 4.23 11.28 -13.05
CA VAL A 71 5.28 12.00 -13.80
C VAL A 71 5.15 11.78 -15.30
N ILE A 72 4.88 10.55 -15.75
CA ILE A 72 4.65 10.24 -17.17
C ILE A 72 3.43 11.02 -17.69
N LEU A 73 2.33 11.06 -16.92
CA LEU A 73 1.11 11.77 -17.31
C LEU A 73 1.28 13.29 -17.41
N LEU A 74 2.29 13.88 -16.77
CA LEU A 74 2.61 15.32 -16.95
C LEU A 74 3.10 15.65 -18.36
N LEU A 75 3.59 14.66 -19.11
CA LEU A 75 4.09 14.83 -20.48
C LEU A 75 2.97 14.84 -21.53
N PHE A 76 1.74 14.50 -21.15
CA PHE A 76 0.62 14.34 -22.06
C PHE A 76 -0.56 15.24 -21.65
N ASP A 77 -1.28 15.74 -22.65
CA ASP A 77 -2.49 16.53 -22.44
C ASP A 77 -3.74 15.63 -22.45
N ILE A 78 -3.92 14.88 -21.36
CA ILE A 78 -5.03 13.93 -21.17
C ILE A 78 -6.00 14.50 -20.14
N SER A 79 -7.27 14.70 -20.54
CA SER A 79 -8.31 15.29 -19.69
C SER A 79 -8.67 14.49 -18.43
N PHE A 80 -8.32 13.20 -18.37
CA PHE A 80 -8.64 12.31 -17.25
C PHE A 80 -7.41 11.74 -16.54
N LYS A 81 -6.25 12.41 -16.63
CA LYS A 81 -4.98 11.97 -16.01
C LYS A 81 -5.07 11.73 -14.50
N VAL A 82 -5.84 12.54 -13.77
CA VAL A 82 -6.05 12.33 -12.32
C VAL A 82 -6.76 11.00 -12.05
N PHE A 83 -7.80 10.68 -12.83
CA PHE A 83 -8.51 9.41 -12.71
C PHE A 83 -7.62 8.21 -13.04
N ILE A 84 -6.74 8.33 -14.04
CA ILE A 84 -5.74 7.29 -14.35
C ILE A 84 -4.84 7.04 -13.13
N GLN A 85 -4.27 8.10 -12.55
CA GLN A 85 -3.36 7.97 -11.41
C GLN A 85 -4.06 7.36 -10.18
N VAL A 86 -5.29 7.79 -9.89
CA VAL A 86 -6.12 7.21 -8.82
C VAL A 86 -6.45 5.74 -9.11
N GLY A 87 -6.79 5.40 -10.36
CA GLY A 87 -7.05 4.02 -10.77
C GLY A 87 -5.84 3.11 -10.55
N VAL A 88 -4.64 3.57 -10.95
CA VAL A 88 -3.38 2.86 -10.70
C VAL A 88 -3.13 2.64 -9.21
N LEU A 89 -3.35 3.66 -8.38
CA LEU A 89 -3.23 3.55 -6.92
C LEU A 89 -4.18 2.50 -6.36
N LEU A 90 -5.47 2.56 -6.71
CA LEU A 90 -6.49 1.65 -6.17
C LEU A 90 -6.25 0.20 -6.61
N ILE A 91 -5.91 -0.03 -7.88
CA ILE A 91 -5.56 -1.36 -8.39
C ILE A 91 -4.31 -1.88 -7.66
N GLY A 92 -3.29 -1.03 -7.52
CA GLY A 92 -2.07 -1.38 -6.79
C GLY A 92 -2.32 -1.75 -5.33
N LEU A 93 -3.19 -1.01 -4.63
CA LEU A 93 -3.59 -1.33 -3.25
C LEU A 93 -4.36 -2.65 -3.18
N GLY A 94 -5.26 -2.93 -4.13
CA GLY A 94 -5.95 -4.22 -4.22
C GLY A 94 -4.98 -5.38 -4.42
N ILE A 95 -4.01 -5.24 -5.31
CA ILE A 95 -2.93 -6.22 -5.52
C ILE A 95 -2.08 -6.39 -4.26
N SER A 96 -1.77 -5.29 -3.55
CA SER A 96 -1.01 -5.32 -2.30
C SER A 96 -1.73 -6.09 -1.19
N VAL A 97 -3.04 -5.93 -1.06
CA VAL A 97 -3.87 -6.70 -0.11
C VAL A 97 -3.83 -8.19 -0.46
N TRP A 98 -4.11 -8.54 -1.72
CA TRP A 98 -4.07 -9.92 -2.18
C TRP A 98 -2.69 -10.57 -1.96
N HIS A 99 -1.62 -9.85 -2.30
CA HIS A 99 -0.25 -10.31 -2.10
C HIS A 99 0.10 -10.50 -0.62
N THR A 100 -0.33 -9.57 0.25
CA THR A 100 -0.09 -9.68 1.70
C THR A 100 -0.81 -10.90 2.29
N GLU A 101 -2.07 -11.15 1.92
CA GLU A 101 -2.80 -12.35 2.35
C GLU A 101 -2.13 -13.64 1.85
N LYS A 102 -1.67 -13.65 0.60
CA LYS A 102 -0.95 -14.79 0.03
C LYS A 102 0.37 -15.07 0.76
N GLU A 103 1.09 -14.02 1.15
CA GLU A 103 2.32 -14.16 1.95
C GLU A 103 2.01 -14.64 3.37
N ILE A 104 0.92 -14.17 4.01
CA ILE A 104 0.45 -14.74 5.28
C ILE A 104 0.18 -16.24 5.13
N ASP A 105 -0.52 -16.64 4.06
CA ASP A 105 -0.80 -18.05 3.76
C ASP A 105 0.45 -18.90 3.55
N LYS A 106 1.49 -18.31 2.99
CA LYS A 106 2.75 -19.00 2.72
C LYS A 106 3.50 -19.32 4.03
N PHE A 107 3.48 -18.40 4.98
CA PHE A 107 4.28 -18.52 6.22
C PHE A 107 3.48 -18.99 7.44
N PHE A 108 2.15 -18.93 7.43
CA PHE A 108 1.31 -19.28 8.58
C PHE A 108 0.20 -20.27 8.22
N ASP A 109 -0.06 -21.23 9.11
CA ASP A 109 -1.20 -22.15 9.01
C ASP A 109 -2.52 -21.49 9.42
N LYS A 110 -3.63 -22.24 9.35
CA LYS A 110 -4.96 -21.73 9.73
C LYS A 110 -5.12 -21.50 11.24
N ASN A 111 -4.27 -22.14 12.05
CA ASN A 111 -4.27 -22.02 13.51
C ASN A 111 -3.37 -20.84 13.97
N GLY A 112 -2.63 -20.24 13.04
CA GLY A 112 -1.74 -19.11 13.28
C GLY A 112 -0.31 -19.50 13.65
N ASN A 113 0.07 -20.76 13.48
CA ASN A 113 1.45 -21.23 13.67
C ASN A 113 2.27 -21.00 12.40
N LYS A 114 3.57 -20.76 12.56
CA LYS A 114 4.51 -20.71 11.44
C LYS A 114 4.61 -22.05 10.74
N LYS A 115 4.58 -22.02 9.41
CA LYS A 115 4.95 -23.16 8.56
C LYS A 115 6.48 -23.24 8.52
N GLY A 116 7.02 -24.38 8.94
CA GLY A 116 8.44 -24.72 8.82
C GLY A 116 8.84 -25.01 7.39
#